data_AF-A0A8X8KLI8-F1
#
_entry.id   AF-A0A8X8KLI8-F1
#
_cell.length_a   1.000
_cell.length_b   1.000
_cell.length_c   1.000
_cell.angle_alpha   90.00
_cell.angle_beta   90.00
_cell.angle_gamma   90.00
#
_symmetry.space_group_name_H-M   'P 1'
#
loop_
_entity.id
_entity.type
_entity.pdbx_description
1 polymer ?
#
loop_
_entity_poly.entity_id
_entity_poly.type
_entity_poly.pdbx_seq_one_letter_code
_entity_poly.pdbx_strand_id
1 'polypeptide(L)'
;MNKVKVKSIKNEKSGWFFITNKEELIFSAQKIFNFSFPAIPSIDLKLHKYKELEEVNIYYLPIEPLFDREISRKQEWKISSNLELDNNLYGEYEIETNGLYNTILKIEYEKMSIVVSPKLIKPMLQSENFNEYLILDVDDNEHDFDKELVIKKRPLPKLWHFHTYVVKSTHFKTDKWDLREEINKLDIISENLDIWDVFIRYKINNQISDKYLLVNDSFDKKIFTNNGVNFIFYKTKSNSLAIKVRKNNYLIQGKLDDITETKENLIFKYKNVTLNKFIVKEKTNKIVPQIFEFSFKDNSINKNIILEKLPDLDADYDLFLENDSVENKLKNINTKINFSSKNKEVEIFENNKNELVLKVKERSSNKIRIAVLGSCYSRNMFNSGEYFNPNYKDVYDVVFTQFHSSVTSAVSSPVNLNYSSEKYIKDSQLQYVKRDFQKNIFNELSRVNCQYIIIDFFVDATQPLIKTNDNNYVSGNLHLRETKLLKCWKDIDFIRQVENEEYFIKWKEDLNIYMDNISKIVPLEKIILVKGRSAYAYKDKFGNRHNVKNPKLSIQQNYFWERMNNHFLKSYPRVKVIDMTEDFWIADFKHPFGASLVHYSSEFYKEEFNRLNKIILKDLLANK
;
A
#
# COMPACT_ATOMS: atom_id res chain seq x y z
N MET A 1 46.97 56.05 -0.54
CA MET A 1 46.11 56.32 -1.72
C MET A 1 45.36 57.62 -1.49
N ASN A 2 45.39 58.53 -2.46
CA ASN A 2 44.64 59.78 -2.38
C ASN A 2 43.20 59.52 -2.84
N LYS A 3 42.21 59.71 -1.97
CA LYS A 3 40.78 59.55 -2.32
C LYS A 3 40.29 60.81 -3.03
N VAL A 4 39.75 60.67 -4.24
CA VAL A 4 39.21 61.80 -5.03
C VAL A 4 37.74 61.53 -5.30
N LYS A 5 36.86 62.43 -4.85
CA LYS A 5 35.41 62.35 -5.13
C LYS A 5 35.15 62.99 -6.50
N VAL A 6 34.55 62.26 -7.43
CA VAL A 6 34.19 62.78 -8.77
C VAL A 6 32.81 63.44 -8.68
N LYS A 7 32.70 64.73 -9.07
CA LYS A 7 31.45 65.50 -8.94
C LYS A 7 30.52 65.37 -10.15
N SER A 8 31.06 65.30 -11.36
CA SER A 8 30.24 65.12 -12.58
C SER A 8 31.06 64.57 -13.75
N ILE A 9 30.37 63.91 -14.68
CA ILE A 9 30.90 63.41 -15.95
C ILE A 9 30.02 63.99 -17.06
N LYS A 10 30.59 64.76 -17.99
CA LYS A 10 29.87 65.26 -19.19
C LYS A 10 30.32 64.52 -20.44
N ASN A 11 29.40 64.35 -21.38
CA ASN A 11 29.63 63.75 -22.69
C ASN A 11 29.28 64.80 -23.75
N GLU A 12 30.28 65.31 -24.48
CA GLU A 12 30.05 66.16 -25.65
C GLU A 12 30.58 65.48 -26.92
N LYS A 13 30.25 66.00 -28.10
CA LYS A 13 30.56 65.38 -29.40
C LYS A 13 32.07 65.12 -29.63
N SER A 14 32.96 65.71 -28.84
CA SER A 14 34.43 65.59 -28.93
C SER A 14 35.12 64.86 -27.75
N GLY A 15 34.39 64.38 -26.72
CA GLY A 15 35.00 63.59 -25.63
C GLY A 15 34.22 63.53 -24.30
N TRP A 16 34.82 62.83 -23.33
CA TRP A 16 34.35 62.75 -21.93
C TRP A 16 35.08 63.77 -21.06
N PHE A 17 34.33 64.54 -20.27
CA PHE A 17 34.87 65.58 -19.38
C PHE A 17 34.71 65.13 -17.93
N PHE A 18 35.81 65.14 -17.18
CA PHE A 18 35.85 64.80 -15.76
C PHE A 18 36.20 66.05 -14.95
N ILE A 19 35.31 66.44 -14.04
CA ILE A 19 35.57 67.58 -13.13
C ILE A 19 35.65 67.04 -11.70
N THR A 20 36.80 67.25 -11.06
CA THR A 20 37.07 66.78 -9.69
C THR A 20 37.06 67.94 -8.70
N ASN A 21 37.27 67.66 -7.41
CA ASN A 21 37.18 68.65 -6.33
C ASN A 21 38.35 69.65 -6.28
N LYS A 22 39.35 69.51 -7.17
CA LYS A 22 40.56 70.35 -7.25
C LYS A 22 40.99 70.49 -8.72
N GLU A 23 40.46 71.49 -9.42
CA GLU A 23 40.83 71.87 -10.81
C GLU A 23 40.14 71.11 -11.96
N GLU A 24 40.04 71.78 -13.11
CA GLU A 24 39.58 71.25 -14.41
C GLU A 24 40.72 70.51 -15.11
N LEU A 25 40.49 69.24 -15.47
CA LEU A 25 41.38 68.48 -16.34
C LEU A 25 40.68 68.25 -17.69
N ILE A 26 41.23 68.87 -18.74
CA ILE A 26 40.70 68.79 -20.10
C ILE A 26 41.39 67.62 -20.81
N PHE A 27 40.63 66.58 -21.15
CA PHE A 27 41.11 65.50 -22.01
C PHE A 27 40.07 65.14 -23.07
N SER A 28 40.46 65.12 -24.34
CA SER A 28 39.62 64.66 -25.45
C SER A 28 39.87 63.17 -25.72
N ALA A 29 38.85 62.33 -25.56
CA ALA A 29 38.89 60.93 -25.98
C ALA A 29 37.70 60.62 -26.91
N GLN A 30 37.99 60.21 -28.15
CA GLN A 30 36.98 59.90 -29.16
C GLN A 30 36.18 58.64 -28.79
N LYS A 31 34.87 58.73 -29.04
CA LYS A 31 33.77 57.95 -28.50
C LYS A 31 33.45 56.74 -29.35
N ILE A 32 33.43 55.52 -28.79
CA ILE A 32 32.80 54.38 -29.48
C ILE A 32 31.99 53.49 -28.52
N PHE A 33 30.70 53.37 -28.85
CA PHE A 33 29.67 52.52 -28.25
C PHE A 33 29.40 51.34 -29.21
N ASN A 34 29.16 50.10 -28.73
CA ASN A 34 27.79 49.57 -28.54
C ASN A 34 27.73 48.16 -27.91
N PHE A 35 26.55 47.84 -27.38
CA PHE A 35 26.18 46.74 -26.48
C PHE A 35 25.70 45.46 -27.18
N SER A 36 25.81 44.29 -26.50
CA SER A 36 24.70 43.32 -26.31
C SER A 36 25.10 42.12 -25.42
N PHE A 37 24.44 41.96 -24.27
CA PHE A 37 24.39 40.72 -23.44
C PHE A 37 23.36 39.72 -24.06
N PRO A 38 23.31 38.41 -23.73
CA PRO A 38 23.71 37.76 -22.47
C PRO A 38 24.32 36.33 -22.61
N ALA A 39 25.60 36.16 -22.28
CA ALA A 39 26.25 34.94 -21.75
C ALA A 39 27.76 35.16 -21.84
N ILE A 40 28.48 34.91 -20.75
CA ILE A 40 29.93 35.12 -20.61
C ILE A 40 30.67 34.20 -21.59
N PRO A 41 31.55 34.69 -22.48
CA PRO A 41 32.62 33.87 -23.01
C PRO A 41 33.92 34.21 -22.28
N SER A 42 34.58 33.18 -21.74
CA SER A 42 36.05 33.20 -21.63
C SER A 42 36.62 33.39 -23.04
N ILE A 43 37.52 34.36 -23.22
CA ILE A 43 38.34 34.48 -24.42
C ILE A 43 39.66 33.75 -24.14
N ASP A 44 39.95 32.70 -24.92
CA ASP A 44 41.25 32.02 -24.94
C ASP A 44 42.28 32.81 -25.78
N LEU A 45 43.49 33.01 -25.25
CA LEU A 45 44.66 33.45 -26.00
C LEU A 45 45.80 32.43 -25.81
N LYS A 46 46.42 31.98 -26.91
CA LYS A 46 47.52 30.98 -26.95
C LYS A 46 48.89 31.59 -26.56
N LEU A 47 49.62 30.90 -25.68
CA LEU A 47 50.96 31.24 -25.16
C LEU A 47 52.11 30.58 -25.95
N HIS A 48 53.22 31.32 -26.14
CA HIS A 48 54.56 30.77 -26.42
C HIS A 48 55.57 31.30 -25.38
N LYS A 49 56.39 30.39 -24.82
CA LYS A 49 57.25 30.58 -23.64
C LYS A 49 58.63 31.15 -24.00
N TYR A 50 59.04 32.27 -23.40
CA TYR A 50 60.46 32.64 -23.28
C TYR A 50 60.75 33.35 -21.94
N LYS A 51 61.20 32.54 -20.97
CA LYS A 51 61.88 32.81 -19.67
C LYS A 51 61.26 33.79 -18.66
N GLU A 52 61.28 33.35 -17.39
CA GLU A 52 60.62 33.91 -16.19
C GLU A 52 61.25 35.20 -15.65
N LEU A 53 60.39 36.11 -15.17
CA LEU A 53 60.36 36.63 -13.79
C LEU A 53 58.97 37.26 -13.51
N GLU A 54 58.58 37.27 -12.25
CA GLU A 54 57.19 37.19 -11.75
C GLU A 54 56.36 38.50 -11.83
N GLU A 55 55.05 38.29 -12.10
CA GLU A 55 53.86 39.13 -11.82
C GLU A 55 53.71 40.52 -12.47
N VAL A 56 53.02 40.58 -13.64
CA VAL A 56 52.00 41.58 -14.10
C VAL A 56 51.72 41.37 -15.61
N ASN A 57 50.44 41.36 -16.03
CA ASN A 57 50.05 41.29 -17.45
C ASN A 57 49.44 42.63 -17.93
N ILE A 58 49.86 43.13 -19.11
CA ILE A 58 49.35 44.37 -19.76
C ILE A 58 48.79 44.03 -21.16
N TYR A 59 47.63 44.58 -21.54
CA TYR A 59 47.03 44.40 -22.89
C TYR A 59 46.27 45.66 -23.41
N TYR A 60 46.11 45.81 -24.75
CA TYR A 60 45.49 46.94 -25.48
C TYR A 60 44.49 46.48 -26.60
N LEU A 61 43.50 47.31 -27.00
CA LEU A 61 42.55 47.06 -28.12
C LEU A 61 41.92 48.36 -28.77
N PRO A 62 41.60 48.39 -30.10
CA PRO A 62 41.00 49.54 -30.82
C PRO A 62 39.47 49.39 -31.09
N ILE A 63 38.77 50.45 -31.57
CA ILE A 63 37.29 50.46 -31.71
C ILE A 63 36.78 51.12 -33.04
N GLU A 64 35.59 50.72 -33.56
CA GLU A 64 34.60 51.51 -34.39
C GLU A 64 33.13 50.95 -34.31
N PRO A 65 32.06 51.75 -34.62
CA PRO A 65 30.77 51.83 -33.88
C PRO A 65 29.52 51.25 -34.61
N LEU A 66 28.35 51.19 -33.95
CA LEU A 66 27.00 51.30 -34.56
C LEU A 66 25.88 51.44 -33.49
N PHE A 67 25.10 52.54 -33.49
CA PHE A 67 24.03 52.91 -32.53
C PHE A 67 22.62 52.37 -32.88
N ASP A 68 21.72 52.25 -31.88
CA ASP A 68 20.38 52.92 -31.86
C ASP A 68 19.53 52.54 -30.62
N ARG A 69 19.30 53.52 -29.73
CA ARG A 69 18.04 53.83 -29.02
C ARG A 69 18.28 54.90 -27.95
N GLU A 70 17.46 55.94 -28.00
CA GLU A 70 17.47 57.10 -27.10
C GLU A 70 17.30 56.71 -25.63
N ILE A 71 18.20 57.18 -24.77
CA ILE A 71 17.92 57.38 -23.35
C ILE A 71 17.94 58.88 -23.09
N SER A 72 16.74 59.43 -23.05
CA SER A 72 16.44 60.74 -22.49
C SER A 72 16.60 60.70 -20.96
N ARG A 73 17.59 61.44 -20.43
CA ARG A 73 17.47 62.31 -19.25
C ARG A 73 18.84 62.91 -18.94
N LYS A 74 19.03 64.16 -19.36
CA LYS A 74 20.06 65.07 -18.85
C LYS A 74 19.92 65.16 -17.32
N GLN A 75 21.00 64.87 -16.59
CA GLN A 75 21.22 65.50 -15.30
C GLN A 75 22.22 66.64 -15.53
N GLU A 76 21.72 67.86 -15.64
CA GLU A 76 22.52 69.07 -15.67
C GLU A 76 22.77 69.55 -14.23
N TRP A 77 24.03 69.80 -13.88
CA TRP A 77 24.44 70.49 -12.66
C TRP A 77 25.38 71.64 -13.04
N LYS A 78 25.21 72.82 -12.42
CA LYS A 78 25.73 74.12 -12.89
C LYS A 78 26.43 74.92 -11.77
N ILE A 79 27.46 75.71 -12.14
CA ILE A 79 28.06 76.91 -11.47
C ILE A 79 29.05 76.62 -10.29
N SER A 80 30.21 77.27 -10.05
CA SER A 80 31.17 78.17 -10.77
C SER A 80 32.45 78.42 -9.91
N SER A 81 33.54 78.89 -10.54
CA SER A 81 34.70 79.68 -10.03
C SER A 81 36.07 78.98 -9.82
N ASN A 82 37.14 79.82 -9.77
CA ASN A 82 38.45 79.74 -10.46
C ASN A 82 39.69 79.42 -9.57
N LEU A 83 40.86 79.20 -10.25
CA LEU A 83 42.30 79.09 -9.82
C LEU A 83 42.80 77.68 -9.41
N GLU A 84 44.06 77.23 -9.61
CA GLU A 84 45.25 77.54 -10.46
C GLU A 84 46.16 76.27 -10.35
N LEU A 85 46.70 75.74 -11.45
CA LEU A 85 47.31 74.39 -11.56
C LEU A 85 48.72 74.24 -10.96
N ASP A 86 49.00 73.11 -10.28
CA ASP A 86 50.37 72.70 -9.91
C ASP A 86 50.67 71.18 -10.06
N ASN A 87 51.94 70.87 -10.35
CA ASN A 87 52.47 69.71 -11.11
C ASN A 87 52.50 68.29 -10.44
N ASN A 88 51.46 67.80 -9.76
CA ASN A 88 51.51 66.44 -9.12
C ASN A 88 50.26 65.54 -9.34
N LEU A 89 50.03 65.10 -10.58
CA LEU A 89 48.87 64.26 -10.96
C LEU A 89 49.19 62.77 -11.23
N TYR A 90 50.43 62.33 -11.02
CA TYR A 90 50.82 60.93 -11.22
C TYR A 90 50.45 60.05 -10.02
N GLY A 91 49.74 58.94 -10.26
CA GLY A 91 49.38 57.97 -9.21
C GLY A 91 48.11 57.16 -9.48
N GLU A 92 47.78 56.29 -8.51
CA GLU A 92 46.55 55.50 -8.51
C GLU A 92 45.50 56.12 -7.58
N TYR A 93 44.28 56.28 -8.10
CA TYR A 93 43.14 56.88 -7.44
C TYR A 93 41.98 55.90 -7.42
N GLU A 94 41.50 55.54 -6.25
CA GLU A 94 40.30 54.72 -6.11
C GLU A 94 39.06 55.56 -6.43
N ILE A 95 38.26 55.10 -7.39
CA ILE A 95 36.96 55.68 -7.73
C ILE A 95 35.90 54.95 -6.91
N GLU A 96 35.28 55.69 -6.00
CA GLU A 96 34.12 55.23 -5.25
C GLU A 96 32.95 55.01 -6.25
N THR A 97 32.57 53.76 -6.48
CA THR A 97 31.40 53.40 -7.31
C THR A 97 30.32 52.73 -6.47
N ASN A 98 29.06 53.05 -6.76
CA ASN A 98 27.89 52.43 -6.11
C ASN A 98 27.58 51.03 -6.69
N GLY A 99 28.60 50.20 -6.96
CA GLY A 99 28.46 48.92 -7.67
C GLY A 99 29.37 47.78 -7.18
N LEU A 100 29.23 46.59 -7.78
CA LEU A 100 29.97 45.35 -7.45
C LEU A 100 31.44 45.34 -7.90
N TYR A 101 32.01 46.49 -8.24
CA TYR A 101 33.34 46.57 -8.81
C TYR A 101 34.16 47.69 -8.16
N ASN A 102 35.38 47.38 -7.74
CA ASN A 102 36.40 48.36 -7.44
C ASN A 102 36.87 48.96 -8.77
N THR A 103 36.89 50.29 -8.84
CA THR A 103 37.36 51.00 -10.02
C THR A 103 38.55 51.83 -9.60
N ILE A 104 39.73 51.56 -10.17
CA ILE A 104 40.96 52.30 -9.90
C ILE A 104 41.33 53.06 -11.16
N LEU A 105 41.48 54.37 -11.02
CA LEU A 105 42.03 55.24 -12.04
C LEU A 105 43.53 55.36 -11.83
N LYS A 106 44.33 54.92 -12.80
CA LYS A 106 45.78 55.13 -12.82
C LYS A 106 46.14 56.22 -13.81
N ILE A 107 46.91 57.19 -13.35
CA ILE A 107 47.45 58.29 -14.16
C ILE A 107 48.98 58.16 -14.15
N GLU A 108 49.54 57.80 -15.30
CA GLU A 108 50.96 57.60 -15.58
C GLU A 108 51.42 58.61 -16.65
N TYR A 109 52.73 58.76 -16.86
CA TYR A 109 53.26 59.64 -17.92
C TYR A 109 52.68 59.22 -19.28
N GLU A 110 51.89 60.11 -19.90
CA GLU A 110 51.18 59.92 -21.17
C GLU A 110 50.04 58.87 -21.21
N LYS A 111 49.65 58.27 -20.07
CA LYS A 111 48.62 57.21 -20.05
C LYS A 111 47.68 57.32 -18.85
N MET A 112 46.38 57.24 -19.12
CA MET A 112 45.33 57.10 -18.13
C MET A 112 44.63 55.75 -18.32
N SER A 113 44.50 54.94 -17.28
CA SER A 113 43.82 53.64 -17.35
C SER A 113 42.84 53.45 -16.19
N ILE A 114 41.68 52.86 -16.50
CA ILE A 114 40.67 52.52 -15.49
C ILE A 114 40.68 51.00 -15.34
N VAL A 115 41.07 50.52 -14.16
CA VAL A 115 41.06 49.12 -13.78
C VAL A 115 39.78 48.83 -13.01
N VAL A 116 38.90 48.02 -13.60
CA VAL A 116 37.65 47.57 -12.96
C VAL A 116 37.86 46.13 -12.50
N SER A 117 37.77 45.88 -11.19
CA SER A 117 37.84 44.54 -10.62
C SER A 117 36.62 44.26 -9.74
N PRO A 118 36.08 43.02 -9.69
CA PRO A 118 34.93 42.73 -8.85
C PRO A 118 35.25 42.96 -7.37
N LYS A 119 34.37 43.64 -6.63
CA LYS A 119 34.39 43.67 -5.17
C LYS A 119 34.34 42.23 -4.66
N LEU A 120 35.32 41.86 -3.84
CA LEU A 120 35.38 40.55 -3.18
C LEU A 120 34.36 40.50 -2.04
N ILE A 121 33.08 40.33 -2.38
CA ILE A 121 32.03 40.11 -1.39
C ILE A 121 32.09 38.65 -0.95
N LYS A 122 32.40 38.45 0.33
CA LYS A 122 32.52 37.14 0.99
C LYS A 122 31.56 37.12 2.19
N PRO A 123 30.27 36.81 1.98
CA PRO A 123 29.32 36.75 3.08
C PRO A 123 29.75 35.64 4.04
N MET A 124 29.95 35.99 5.31
CA MET A 124 30.45 35.08 6.32
C MET A 124 29.44 34.96 7.46
N LEU A 125 29.20 33.72 7.89
CA LEU A 125 28.39 33.43 9.06
C LEU A 125 29.14 33.87 10.33
N GLN A 126 28.64 34.90 11.03
CA GLN A 126 29.24 35.43 12.27
C GLN A 126 28.84 34.66 13.51
N SER A 127 27.55 34.36 13.64
CA SER A 127 27.04 33.61 14.78
C SER A 127 25.85 32.74 14.39
N GLU A 128 25.76 31.61 15.06
CA GLU A 128 24.60 30.73 15.02
C GLU A 128 24.02 30.58 16.43
N ASN A 129 22.71 30.77 16.56
CA ASN A 129 21.98 30.30 17.74
C ASN A 129 21.20 29.05 17.34
N PHE A 130 21.40 27.96 18.07
CA PHE A 130 20.79 26.67 17.81
C PHE A 130 19.87 26.29 18.97
N ASN A 131 18.73 26.96 19.07
CA ASN A 131 17.62 26.58 19.94
C ASN A 131 16.47 26.17 19.04
N GLU A 132 16.30 24.87 18.81
CA GLU A 132 15.31 24.26 17.89
C GLU A 132 15.37 24.71 16.40
N TYR A 133 16.04 25.81 16.05
CA TYR A 133 16.22 26.36 14.70
C TYR A 133 17.58 27.06 14.54
N LEU A 134 18.01 27.29 13.28
CA LEU A 134 19.27 27.94 12.92
C LEU A 134 19.00 29.40 12.53
N ILE A 135 19.50 30.34 13.34
CA ILE A 135 19.56 31.77 12.98
C ILE A 135 20.92 32.05 12.34
N LEU A 136 20.94 32.55 11.09
CA LEU A 136 22.16 33.00 10.42
C LEU A 136 22.38 34.49 10.67
N ASP A 137 23.55 34.87 11.18
CA ASP A 137 24.02 36.26 11.25
C ASP A 137 25.10 36.46 10.16
N VAL A 138 24.84 37.27 9.14
CA VAL A 138 25.73 37.42 7.98
C VAL A 138 26.42 38.77 8.01
N ASP A 139 27.74 38.75 8.06
CA ASP A 139 28.56 39.93 7.88
C ASP A 139 29.03 40.03 6.43
N ASP A 140 28.66 41.14 5.82
CA ASP A 140 29.27 41.62 4.59
C ASP A 140 29.57 43.12 4.76
N ASN A 141 30.69 43.56 4.17
CA ASN A 141 31.15 44.94 4.30
C ASN A 141 30.26 45.95 3.52
N GLU A 142 29.04 45.59 3.12
CA GLU A 142 28.22 46.33 2.15
C GLU A 142 26.74 46.32 2.57
N HIS A 143 26.42 47.13 3.59
CA HIS A 143 25.09 47.23 4.20
C HIS A 143 23.99 47.84 3.30
N ASP A 144 24.35 48.49 2.19
CA ASP A 144 23.40 49.26 1.35
C ASP A 144 22.74 48.45 0.21
N PHE A 145 23.03 47.15 0.07
CA PHE A 145 22.49 46.31 -0.99
C PHE A 145 21.22 45.54 -0.60
N ASP A 146 20.32 45.34 -1.57
CA ASP A 146 19.17 44.46 -1.41
C ASP A 146 19.61 42.98 -1.48
N LYS A 147 19.24 42.19 -0.46
CA LYS A 147 19.76 40.84 -0.21
C LYS A 147 18.63 39.83 -0.05
N GLU A 148 18.79 38.64 -0.65
CA GLU A 148 17.91 37.49 -0.43
C GLU A 148 18.73 36.21 -0.18
N LEU A 149 18.25 35.35 0.74
CA LEU A 149 18.80 34.02 0.92
C LEU A 149 18.30 33.11 -0.20
N VAL A 150 19.20 32.31 -0.77
CA VAL A 150 18.86 31.39 -1.86
C VAL A 150 19.43 30.01 -1.54
N ILE A 151 18.57 28.99 -1.55
CA ILE A 151 18.98 27.59 -1.33
C ILE A 151 18.81 26.85 -2.65
N LYS A 152 19.87 26.21 -3.14
CA LYS A 152 19.88 25.56 -4.47
C LYS A 152 20.22 24.07 -4.41
N LYS A 153 19.42 23.23 -5.07
CA LYS A 153 19.60 21.77 -5.13
C LYS A 153 20.67 21.39 -6.13
N ARG A 154 21.61 20.51 -5.77
CA ARG A 154 22.54 19.90 -6.72
C ARG A 154 21.85 18.78 -7.53
N PRO A 155 22.12 18.64 -8.84
CA PRO A 155 21.62 17.52 -9.64
C PRO A 155 22.21 16.18 -9.18
N LEU A 156 23.48 16.18 -8.76
CA LEU A 156 24.18 15.05 -8.18
C LEU A 156 25.14 15.54 -7.09
N PRO A 157 25.41 14.75 -6.03
CA PRO A 157 26.29 15.16 -4.94
C PRO A 157 27.67 15.70 -5.37
N LYS A 158 28.22 15.17 -6.47
CA LYS A 158 29.52 15.53 -7.02
C LYS A 158 29.52 16.80 -7.89
N LEU A 159 28.35 17.29 -8.34
CA LEU A 159 28.21 18.43 -9.25
C LEU A 159 27.93 19.72 -8.47
N TRP A 160 28.94 20.26 -7.79
CA TRP A 160 28.81 21.40 -6.86
C TRP A 160 28.69 22.78 -7.53
N HIS A 161 28.92 22.87 -8.84
CA HIS A 161 28.73 24.08 -9.65
C HIS A 161 27.39 24.15 -10.38
N PHE A 162 26.61 23.06 -10.39
CA PHE A 162 25.36 22.97 -11.13
C PHE A 162 24.19 22.86 -10.15
N HIS A 163 23.09 23.53 -10.46
CA HIS A 163 21.89 23.51 -9.62
C HIS A 163 20.62 23.40 -10.44
N THR A 164 19.65 22.60 -9.98
CA THR A 164 18.42 22.26 -10.73
C THR A 164 17.16 22.85 -10.14
N TYR A 165 17.16 23.16 -8.85
CA TYR A 165 16.01 23.72 -8.14
C TYR A 165 16.46 24.83 -7.19
N VAL A 166 15.62 25.85 -7.03
CA VAL A 166 15.95 27.07 -6.27
C VAL A 166 14.79 27.42 -5.36
N VAL A 167 15.03 27.39 -4.04
CA VAL A 167 14.14 28.00 -3.05
C VAL A 167 14.66 29.41 -2.77
N LYS A 168 13.75 30.37 -2.92
CA LYS A 168 13.98 31.77 -2.57
C LYS A 168 13.05 32.14 -1.44
N SER A 169 13.50 33.07 -0.64
CA SER A 169 12.76 33.61 0.47
C SER A 169 12.38 35.07 0.26
N THR A 170 11.45 35.55 1.09
CA THR A 170 11.08 36.98 1.15
C THR A 170 12.29 37.83 1.55
N HIS A 171 12.34 39.13 1.23
CA HIS A 171 13.52 39.97 1.53
C HIS A 171 13.66 40.17 3.04
N PHE A 172 14.89 40.21 3.58
CA PHE A 172 15.12 40.42 5.01
C PHE A 172 15.82 41.76 5.20
N LYS A 173 15.20 42.63 6.02
CA LYS A 173 15.74 43.94 6.42
C LYS A 173 16.74 43.84 7.59
N THR A 174 17.09 42.64 8.00
CA THR A 174 17.91 42.35 9.19
C THR A 174 18.93 41.28 8.86
N ASP A 175 20.12 41.36 9.47
CA ASP A 175 21.22 40.40 9.27
C ASP A 175 20.94 39.02 9.89
N LYS A 176 19.81 38.86 10.60
CA LYS A 176 19.36 37.62 11.23
C LYS A 176 18.27 36.92 10.43
N TRP A 177 18.48 35.63 10.16
CA TRP A 177 17.58 34.83 9.33
C TRP A 177 17.15 33.51 9.97
N ASP A 178 15.84 33.25 10.07
CA ASP A 178 15.27 31.94 10.47
C ASP A 178 15.00 31.04 9.26
N LEU A 179 15.65 29.88 9.21
CA LEU A 179 15.58 28.95 8.07
C LEU A 179 14.36 28.02 8.06
N ARG A 180 13.50 28.04 9.09
CA ARG A 180 12.41 27.04 9.24
C ARG A 180 11.45 26.99 8.07
N GLU A 181 10.98 28.14 7.59
CA GLU A 181 10.02 28.17 6.48
C GLU A 181 10.65 27.70 5.16
N GLU A 182 11.90 28.07 4.92
CA GLU A 182 12.65 27.76 3.70
C GLU A 182 12.97 26.27 3.62
N ILE A 183 13.30 25.64 4.76
CA ILE A 183 13.51 24.21 4.85
C ILE A 183 12.22 23.44 4.52
N ASN A 184 11.06 23.92 4.98
CA ASN A 184 9.76 23.31 4.68
C ASN A 184 9.35 23.46 3.21
N LYS A 185 9.95 24.41 2.47
CA LYS A 185 9.74 24.62 1.01
C LYS A 185 10.64 23.73 0.15
N LEU A 186 11.58 22.97 0.73
CA LEU A 186 12.46 22.08 -0.02
C LEU A 186 11.67 20.88 -0.54
N ASP A 187 11.73 20.63 -1.85
CA ASP A 187 11.11 19.46 -2.48
C ASP A 187 11.95 18.20 -2.19
N ILE A 188 11.46 17.38 -1.25
CA ILE A 188 12.12 16.18 -0.76
C ILE A 188 11.57 14.98 -1.52
N ILE A 189 12.16 14.70 -2.68
CA ILE A 189 11.81 13.52 -3.48
C ILE A 189 12.45 12.30 -2.82
N SER A 190 11.62 11.48 -2.19
CA SER A 190 12.03 10.31 -1.41
C SER A 190 12.77 9.29 -2.28
N GLU A 191 14.08 9.12 -2.01
CA GLU A 191 14.89 7.87 -2.10
C GLU A 191 16.40 8.16 -2.19
N ASN A 192 16.81 9.38 -2.58
CA ASN A 192 18.22 9.73 -2.81
C ASN A 192 18.82 10.70 -1.76
N LEU A 193 20.16 10.73 -1.72
CA LEU A 193 20.93 11.67 -0.91
C LEU A 193 20.94 13.05 -1.59
N ASP A 194 20.13 13.97 -1.08
CA ASP A 194 20.02 15.32 -1.61
C ASP A 194 21.00 16.27 -0.92
N ILE A 195 21.68 17.10 -1.71
CA ILE A 195 22.58 18.16 -1.23
C ILE A 195 22.11 19.49 -1.78
N TRP A 196 22.00 20.47 -0.89
CA TRP A 196 21.60 21.83 -1.17
C TRP A 196 22.69 22.80 -0.71
N ASP A 197 23.01 23.78 -1.55
CA ASP A 197 23.99 24.82 -1.24
C ASP A 197 23.28 26.11 -0.85
N VAL A 198 23.84 26.83 0.12
CA VAL A 198 23.28 28.09 0.65
C VAL A 198 24.03 29.29 0.07
N PHE A 199 23.29 30.25 -0.46
CA PHE A 199 23.81 31.46 -1.08
C PHE A 199 23.15 32.72 -0.50
N ILE A 200 23.90 33.82 -0.50
CA ILE A 200 23.36 35.17 -0.40
C ILE A 200 23.34 35.77 -1.80
N ARG A 201 22.17 36.21 -2.23
CA ARG A 201 21.99 36.91 -3.50
C ARG A 201 21.90 38.40 -3.27
N TYR A 202 22.71 39.13 -4.01
CA TYR A 202 22.72 40.60 -4.03
C TYR A 202 22.00 41.10 -5.27
N LYS A 203 21.13 42.11 -5.12
CA LYS A 203 20.47 42.82 -6.21
C LYS A 203 20.94 44.27 -6.26
N ILE A 204 21.59 44.66 -7.35
CA ILE A 204 22.23 45.97 -7.49
C ILE A 204 21.98 46.49 -8.90
N ASN A 205 21.27 47.61 -9.05
CA ASN A 205 21.01 48.27 -10.34
C ASN A 205 20.62 47.30 -11.48
N ASN A 206 19.62 46.42 -11.22
CA ASN A 206 19.14 45.34 -12.11
C ASN A 206 20.09 44.15 -12.37
N GLN A 207 21.23 44.07 -11.69
CA GLN A 207 22.12 42.89 -11.72
C GLN A 207 21.90 42.00 -10.49
N ILE A 208 22.08 40.69 -10.69
CA ILE A 208 21.93 39.66 -9.66
C ILE A 208 23.25 38.90 -9.53
N SER A 209 23.76 38.77 -8.31
CA SER A 209 24.95 37.96 -8.02
C SER A 209 24.71 37.05 -6.81
N ASP A 210 24.94 35.76 -6.98
CA ASP A 210 24.84 34.76 -5.91
C ASP A 210 26.24 34.44 -5.36
N LYS A 211 26.43 34.60 -4.06
CA LYS A 211 27.67 34.27 -3.36
C LYS A 211 27.41 33.14 -2.38
N TYR A 212 28.29 32.14 -2.36
CA TYR A 212 28.22 31.07 -1.35
C TYR A 212 28.31 31.68 0.04
N LEU A 213 27.44 31.26 0.95
CA LEU A 213 27.56 31.62 2.35
C LEU A 213 28.75 30.87 2.95
N LEU A 214 29.77 31.60 3.38
CA LEU A 214 30.96 31.04 4.00
C LEU A 214 30.74 30.81 5.49
N VAL A 215 31.40 29.78 6.02
CA VAL A 215 31.37 29.45 7.46
C VAL A 215 32.79 29.35 8.01
N ASN A 216 32.96 29.76 9.26
CA ASN A 216 34.23 29.75 9.96
C ASN A 216 34.76 28.33 10.17
N ASP A 217 36.07 28.24 10.45
CA ASP A 217 36.69 26.93 10.62
C ASP A 217 36.17 26.14 11.83
N SER A 218 35.71 26.87 12.85
CA SER A 218 35.07 26.35 14.06
C SER A 218 33.63 25.88 13.86
N PHE A 219 33.04 25.99 12.66
CA PHE A 219 31.65 25.57 12.44
C PHE A 219 31.53 24.04 12.54
N ASP A 220 30.86 23.60 13.60
CA ASP A 220 30.52 22.20 13.80
C ASP A 220 29.26 21.82 13.04
N LYS A 221 29.27 20.59 12.51
CA LYS A 221 28.10 19.99 11.85
C LYS A 221 26.89 20.02 12.78
N LYS A 222 25.78 20.63 12.32
CA LYS A 222 24.50 20.67 13.04
C LYS A 222 23.47 19.76 12.38
N ILE A 223 22.61 19.16 13.18
CA ILE A 223 21.56 18.26 12.71
C ILE A 223 20.22 18.76 13.23
N PHE A 224 19.31 19.03 12.30
CA PHE A 224 17.92 19.34 12.58
C PHE A 224 17.04 18.22 12.03
N THR A 225 16.06 17.76 12.80
CA THR A 225 15.15 16.70 12.38
C THR A 225 13.74 17.24 12.36
N ASN A 226 13.08 17.16 11.20
CA ASN A 226 11.67 17.54 11.05
C ASN A 226 10.95 16.52 10.19
N ASN A 227 9.75 16.10 10.59
CA ASN A 227 8.91 15.09 9.90
C ASN A 227 9.70 13.85 9.45
N GLY A 228 10.59 13.35 10.32
CA GLY A 228 11.42 12.17 10.03
C GLY A 228 12.48 12.36 8.95
N VAL A 229 12.79 13.60 8.56
CA VAL A 229 13.91 13.95 7.68
C VAL A 229 14.99 14.67 8.47
N ASN A 230 16.23 14.21 8.34
CA ASN A 230 17.40 14.86 8.90
C ASN A 230 17.96 15.88 7.90
N PHE A 231 17.98 17.14 8.32
CA PHE A 231 18.66 18.25 7.67
C PHE A 231 20.01 18.44 8.36
N ILE A 232 21.07 18.07 7.66
CA ILE A 232 22.43 18.08 8.17
C ILE A 232 23.14 19.29 7.59
N PHE A 233 23.36 20.31 8.40
CA PHE A 233 24.14 21.49 8.05
C PHE A 233 25.62 21.19 8.25
N TYR A 234 26.43 21.41 7.23
CA TYR A 234 27.86 21.10 7.27
C TYR A 234 28.69 22.07 6.44
N LYS A 235 29.95 22.24 6.85
CA LYS A 235 30.98 22.95 6.11
C LYS A 235 31.50 22.09 4.95
N THR A 236 31.50 22.64 3.74
CA THR A 236 32.11 21.99 2.57
C THR A 236 33.64 22.15 2.58
N LYS A 237 34.35 21.46 1.66
CA LYS A 237 35.81 21.64 1.50
C LYS A 237 36.21 23.07 1.09
N SER A 238 35.30 23.83 0.51
CA SER A 238 35.50 25.23 0.11
C SER A 238 35.01 26.22 1.17
N ASN A 239 34.84 25.76 2.43
CA ASN A 239 34.36 26.55 3.55
C ASN A 239 32.98 27.20 3.35
N SER A 240 32.13 26.61 2.49
CA SER A 240 30.74 27.07 2.32
C SER A 240 29.76 26.23 3.13
N LEU A 241 28.61 26.82 3.46
CA LEU A 241 27.51 26.11 4.11
C LEU A 241 26.72 25.27 3.08
N ALA A 242 26.51 24.00 3.40
CA ALA A 242 25.64 23.11 2.66
C ALA A 242 24.69 22.34 3.59
N ILE A 243 23.54 21.97 3.04
CA ILE A 243 22.51 21.18 3.72
C ILE A 243 22.43 19.83 3.03
N LYS A 244 22.71 18.78 3.79
CA LYS A 244 22.55 17.41 3.36
C LYS A 244 21.24 16.87 3.94
N VAL A 245 20.31 16.55 3.06
CA VAL A 245 18.98 16.07 3.42
C VAL A 245 18.97 14.54 3.32
N ARG A 246 18.57 13.88 4.41
CA ARG A 246 18.47 12.41 4.46
C ARG A 246 17.21 12.02 5.21
N LYS A 247 16.42 11.10 4.65
CA LYS A 247 15.33 10.45 5.39
C LYS A 247 15.91 9.72 6.61
N ASN A 248 15.36 9.97 7.79
CA ASN A 248 15.78 9.34 9.03
C ASN A 248 15.04 8.01 9.19
N ASN A 249 15.64 6.95 8.67
CA ASN A 249 15.07 5.60 8.73
C ASN A 249 14.93 5.06 10.17
N TYR A 250 15.50 5.70 11.20
CA TYR A 250 15.40 5.25 12.60
C TYR A 250 14.22 5.88 13.37
N LEU A 251 13.80 7.11 13.03
CA LEU A 251 12.61 7.74 13.62
C LEU A 251 11.30 7.30 12.95
N ILE A 252 11.38 6.73 11.75
CA ILE A 252 10.22 6.32 10.95
C ILE A 252 10.22 4.82 10.64
N GLN A 253 10.98 4.04 11.42
CA GLN A 253 10.68 2.62 11.56
C GLN A 253 9.56 2.51 12.59
N GLY A 254 8.33 2.70 12.13
CA GLY A 254 7.19 2.02 12.75
C GLY A 254 7.46 0.52 12.57
N LYS A 255 8.29 -0.05 13.45
CA LYS A 255 8.55 -1.48 13.45
C LYS A 255 7.23 -2.09 13.89
N LEU A 256 6.55 -2.70 12.95
CA LEU A 256 5.37 -3.46 13.21
C LEU A 256 5.81 -4.61 14.12
N ASP A 257 5.35 -4.58 15.37
CA ASP A 257 5.72 -5.60 16.36
C ASP A 257 5.00 -6.92 16.03
N ASP A 258 3.74 -6.82 15.58
CA ASP A 258 2.88 -7.96 15.32
C ASP A 258 1.69 -7.57 14.41
N ILE A 259 1.19 -8.52 13.63
CA ILE A 259 -0.16 -8.46 13.05
C ILE A 259 -0.94 -9.64 13.60
N THR A 260 -2.06 -9.34 14.25
CA THR A 260 -3.00 -10.37 14.70
C THR A 260 -4.29 -10.32 13.91
N GLU A 261 -4.80 -11.49 13.59
CA GLU A 261 -6.05 -11.66 12.88
C GLU A 261 -7.19 -11.93 13.88
N THR A 262 -8.26 -11.16 13.79
CA THR A 262 -9.55 -11.49 14.44
C THR A 262 -10.53 -12.00 13.39
N LYS A 263 -11.77 -12.34 13.74
CA LYS A 263 -12.77 -12.78 12.76
C LYS A 263 -12.98 -11.75 11.63
N GLU A 264 -13.00 -10.46 11.95
CA GLU A 264 -13.40 -9.38 11.03
C GLU A 264 -12.27 -8.40 10.67
N ASN A 265 -11.26 -8.27 11.53
CA ASN A 265 -10.24 -7.24 11.40
C ASN A 265 -8.81 -7.81 11.43
N LEU A 266 -7.91 -7.14 10.74
CA LEU A 266 -6.46 -7.21 10.96
C LEU A 266 -6.10 -6.13 11.99
N ILE A 267 -5.45 -6.54 13.08
CA ILE A 267 -5.00 -5.65 14.16
C ILE A 267 -3.49 -5.53 14.06
N PHE A 268 -3.01 -4.30 13.91
CA PHE A 268 -1.60 -3.97 13.77
C PHE A 268 -1.06 -3.47 15.12
N LYS A 269 -0.05 -4.14 15.67
CA LYS A 269 0.61 -3.69 16.90
C LYS A 269 1.92 -3.00 16.57
N TYR A 270 2.11 -1.80 17.12
CA TYR A 270 3.29 -0.98 16.90
C TYR A 270 3.64 -0.23 18.19
N LYS A 271 4.92 0.12 18.33
CA LYS A 271 5.42 0.96 19.44
C LYS A 271 5.66 2.39 18.99
N ASN A 272 5.19 3.34 19.80
CA ASN A 272 5.58 4.76 19.76
C ASN A 272 5.34 5.49 18.42
N VAL A 273 4.31 5.10 17.66
CA VAL A 273 3.96 5.75 16.38
C VAL A 273 2.43 5.87 16.29
N THR A 274 1.92 6.97 15.76
CA THR A 274 0.51 7.11 15.37
C THR A 274 0.41 6.83 13.87
N LEU A 275 -0.50 5.97 13.43
CA LEU A 275 -0.64 5.61 12.01
C LEU A 275 -1.85 6.30 11.40
N ASN A 276 -1.65 6.96 10.26
CA ASN A 276 -2.71 7.67 9.56
C ASN A 276 -3.35 6.80 8.47
N LYS A 277 -2.51 6.12 7.67
CA LYS A 277 -2.99 5.28 6.55
C LYS A 277 -2.16 4.01 6.38
N PHE A 278 -2.83 2.98 5.87
CA PHE A 278 -2.23 1.78 5.30
C PHE A 278 -2.38 1.84 3.78
N ILE A 279 -1.27 1.67 3.08
CA ILE A 279 -1.18 1.85 1.64
C ILE A 279 -0.67 0.56 1.02
N VAL A 280 -1.33 0.13 -0.06
CA VAL A 280 -1.03 -1.10 -0.79
C VAL A 280 -0.70 -0.72 -2.24
N LYS A 281 0.51 -1.05 -2.71
CA LYS A 281 0.99 -0.70 -4.06
C LYS A 281 1.26 -1.93 -4.90
N GLU A 282 0.73 -1.99 -6.13
CA GLU A 282 0.91 -3.11 -7.06
C GLU A 282 2.39 -3.30 -7.41
N LYS A 283 2.91 -4.52 -7.28
CA LYS A 283 4.22 -4.89 -7.82
C LYS A 283 4.10 -5.12 -9.30
N THR A 284 4.50 -4.14 -10.08
CA THR A 284 4.40 -4.21 -11.54
C THR A 284 5.54 -3.48 -12.22
N ASN A 285 5.87 -3.91 -13.43
CA ASN A 285 6.80 -3.20 -14.32
C ASN A 285 6.09 -2.09 -15.12
N LYS A 286 4.78 -1.89 -14.93
CA LYS A 286 4.03 -0.80 -15.55
C LYS A 286 4.56 0.56 -15.06
N ILE A 287 4.41 1.57 -15.90
CA ILE A 287 4.85 2.96 -15.62
C ILE A 287 4.14 3.55 -14.39
N VAL A 288 2.88 3.17 -14.15
CA VAL A 288 2.09 3.64 -13.01
C VAL A 288 1.51 2.42 -12.28
N PRO A 289 1.96 2.11 -11.05
CA PRO A 289 1.37 1.03 -10.24
C PRO A 289 0.00 1.46 -9.68
N GLN A 290 -0.90 0.50 -9.49
CA GLN A 290 -2.14 0.75 -8.76
C GLN A 290 -1.85 0.96 -7.27
N ILE A 291 -2.53 1.92 -6.65
CA ILE A 291 -2.36 2.31 -5.24
C ILE A 291 -3.73 2.26 -4.56
N PHE A 292 -3.80 1.59 -3.41
CA PHE A 292 -4.99 1.48 -2.59
C PHE A 292 -4.72 1.99 -1.17
N GLU A 293 -5.59 2.86 -0.68
CA GLU A 293 -5.47 3.47 0.65
C GLU A 293 -6.58 3.01 1.59
N PHE A 294 -6.19 2.72 2.83
CA PHE A 294 -7.04 2.24 3.91
C PHE A 294 -6.79 3.05 5.18
N SER A 295 -7.87 3.54 5.78
CA SER A 295 -7.84 4.27 7.05
C SER A 295 -7.87 3.29 8.23
N PHE A 296 -7.11 3.58 9.28
CA PHE A 296 -7.19 2.82 10.53
C PHE A 296 -8.38 3.26 11.38
N LYS A 297 -9.02 2.30 12.05
CA LYS A 297 -9.90 2.55 13.20
C LYS A 297 -9.37 1.77 14.39
N ASP A 298 -8.94 2.46 15.43
CA ASP A 298 -8.35 1.86 16.64
C ASP A 298 -7.24 0.83 16.32
N ASN A 299 -6.31 1.21 15.42
CA ASN A 299 -5.18 0.39 14.97
C ASN A 299 -5.59 -0.89 14.22
N SER A 300 -6.83 -0.95 13.73
CA SER A 300 -7.38 -2.09 13.02
C SER A 300 -7.92 -1.69 11.64
N ILE A 301 -7.89 -2.66 10.71
CA ILE A 301 -8.48 -2.54 9.37
C ILE A 301 -9.43 -3.71 9.15
N ASN A 302 -10.63 -3.43 8.63
CA ASN A 302 -11.61 -4.43 8.29
C ASN A 302 -11.18 -5.21 7.03
N LYS A 303 -11.17 -6.54 7.12
CA LYS A 303 -10.76 -7.42 6.01
C LYS A 303 -11.66 -7.30 4.80
N ASN A 304 -12.96 -7.10 5.00
CA ASN A 304 -13.92 -6.98 3.91
C ASN A 304 -13.64 -5.73 3.08
N ILE A 305 -13.21 -4.62 3.71
CA ILE A 305 -12.82 -3.40 2.98
C ILE A 305 -11.59 -3.66 2.10
N ILE A 306 -10.61 -4.43 2.60
CA ILE A 306 -9.44 -4.85 1.81
C ILE A 306 -9.87 -5.70 0.61
N LEU A 307 -10.74 -6.69 0.85
CA LEU A 307 -11.25 -7.61 -0.17
C LEU A 307 -12.15 -6.91 -1.19
N GLU A 308 -12.87 -5.85 -0.82
CA GLU A 308 -13.72 -5.07 -1.71
C GLU A 308 -12.89 -4.16 -2.62
N LYS A 309 -11.86 -3.48 -2.08
CA LYS A 309 -11.08 -2.48 -2.82
C LYS A 309 -10.00 -3.05 -3.74
N LEU A 310 -9.31 -4.13 -3.35
CA LEU A 310 -8.25 -4.72 -4.18
C LEU A 310 -8.85 -5.43 -5.40
N PRO A 311 -8.18 -5.56 -6.55
CA PRO A 311 -8.75 -6.21 -7.74
C PRO A 311 -8.82 -7.74 -7.59
N ASP A 312 -9.64 -8.40 -8.43
CA ASP A 312 -9.80 -9.87 -8.42
C ASP A 312 -8.62 -10.65 -9.01
N LEU A 313 -7.69 -9.99 -9.72
CA LEU A 313 -6.64 -10.65 -10.49
C LEU A 313 -5.42 -11.06 -9.64
N ASP A 314 -4.74 -12.13 -10.06
CA ASP A 314 -3.45 -12.58 -9.50
C ASP A 314 -2.40 -11.48 -9.53
N ALA A 315 -2.15 -10.87 -8.37
CA ALA A 315 -1.22 -9.76 -8.23
C ALA A 315 -0.58 -9.73 -6.85
N ASP A 316 0.70 -9.36 -6.81
CA ASP A 316 1.44 -9.12 -5.58
C ASP A 316 1.51 -7.62 -5.30
N TYR A 317 1.44 -7.25 -4.03
CA TYR A 317 1.44 -5.87 -3.57
C TYR A 317 2.47 -5.65 -2.47
N ASP A 318 3.13 -4.50 -2.52
CA ASP A 318 3.95 -3.99 -1.42
C ASP A 318 3.08 -3.24 -0.42
N LEU A 319 3.35 -3.47 0.87
CA LEU A 319 2.62 -2.87 1.97
C LEU A 319 3.39 -1.70 2.58
N PHE A 320 2.70 -0.59 2.78
CA PHE A 320 3.24 0.64 3.33
C PHE A 320 2.37 1.17 4.46
N LEU A 321 3.01 1.86 5.40
CA LEU A 321 2.35 2.70 6.39
C LEU A 321 2.72 4.16 6.14
N GLU A 322 1.72 5.02 6.18
CA GLU A 322 1.90 6.47 6.15
C GLU A 322 1.74 7.06 7.55
N ASN A 323 2.75 7.81 7.97
CA ASN A 323 2.70 8.69 9.12
C ASN A 323 3.19 10.08 8.71
N ASP A 324 2.42 11.13 9.03
CA ASP A 324 2.75 12.54 8.73
C ASP A 324 3.27 12.79 7.31
N SER A 325 2.56 12.25 6.30
CA SER A 325 2.91 12.34 4.87
C SER A 325 4.18 11.58 4.45
N VAL A 326 4.68 10.69 5.31
CA VAL A 326 5.84 9.84 5.02
C VAL A 326 5.43 8.38 4.94
N GLU A 327 5.56 7.81 3.74
CA GLU A 327 5.34 6.38 3.51
C GLU A 327 6.57 5.55 3.89
N ASN A 328 6.33 4.40 4.52
CA ASN A 328 7.37 3.44 4.89
C ASN A 328 6.91 2.03 4.60
N LYS A 329 7.76 1.29 3.89
CA LYS A 329 7.53 -0.11 3.57
C LYS A 329 7.58 -0.96 4.83
N LEU A 330 6.59 -1.81 5.01
CA LEU A 330 6.51 -2.69 6.17
C LEU A 330 7.54 -3.82 6.11
N LYS A 331 8.19 -4.09 7.25
CA LYS A 331 9.22 -5.12 7.40
C LYS A 331 8.97 -5.97 8.64
N ASN A 332 9.27 -7.25 8.52
CA ASN A 332 9.34 -8.27 9.57
C ASN A 332 8.02 -8.50 10.36
N ILE A 333 7.48 -9.72 10.29
CA ILE A 333 6.54 -10.28 11.27
C ILE A 333 6.79 -11.78 11.39
N ASN A 334 6.61 -12.34 12.58
CA ASN A 334 6.69 -13.79 12.83
C ASN A 334 5.48 -14.61 12.34
N THR A 335 4.62 -14.08 11.47
CA THR A 335 3.32 -14.73 11.15
C THR A 335 2.86 -14.53 9.70
N LYS A 336 2.61 -15.66 9.03
CA LYS A 336 1.86 -15.72 7.77
C LYS A 336 0.36 -15.63 8.07
N ILE A 337 -0.35 -14.73 7.38
CA ILE A 337 -1.80 -14.51 7.58
C ILE A 337 -2.53 -14.78 6.27
N ASN A 338 -3.61 -15.56 6.31
CA ASN A 338 -4.43 -15.86 5.14
C ASN A 338 -5.89 -15.56 5.45
N PHE A 339 -6.56 -14.82 4.56
CA PHE A 339 -8.00 -14.58 4.64
C PHE A 339 -8.61 -14.55 3.24
N SER A 340 -9.90 -14.85 3.12
CA SER A 340 -10.55 -14.99 1.83
C SER A 340 -12.00 -14.48 1.82
N SER A 341 -12.47 -14.11 0.62
CA SER A 341 -13.88 -13.85 0.30
C SER A 341 -14.40 -14.88 -0.71
N LYS A 342 -15.59 -14.61 -1.26
CA LYS A 342 -16.23 -15.40 -2.32
C LYS A 342 -15.33 -15.55 -3.57
N ASN A 343 -14.63 -14.48 -3.96
CA ASN A 343 -13.89 -14.41 -5.23
C ASN A 343 -12.37 -14.18 -5.05
N LYS A 344 -11.91 -13.87 -3.84
CA LYS A 344 -10.50 -13.51 -3.60
C LYS A 344 -9.90 -14.31 -2.46
N GLU A 345 -8.65 -14.70 -2.62
CA GLU A 345 -7.81 -15.18 -1.53
C GLU A 345 -6.67 -14.18 -1.34
N VAL A 346 -6.42 -13.80 -0.08
CA VAL A 346 -5.36 -12.86 0.27
C VAL A 346 -4.40 -13.53 1.26
N GLU A 347 -3.13 -13.49 0.91
CA GLU A 347 -2.02 -14.06 1.67
C GLU A 347 -1.02 -12.94 1.99
N ILE A 348 -0.74 -12.71 3.28
CA ILE A 348 0.31 -11.80 3.74
C ILE A 348 1.50 -12.64 4.20
N PHE A 349 2.67 -12.37 3.61
CA PHE A 349 3.90 -13.13 3.89
C PHE A 349 5.15 -12.24 3.80
N GLU A 350 6.25 -12.71 4.39
CA GLU A 350 7.55 -12.07 4.31
C GLU A 350 8.34 -12.56 3.08
N ASN A 351 8.95 -11.62 2.35
CA ASN A 351 9.81 -11.92 1.20
C ASN A 351 11.30 -12.06 1.59
N ASN A 352 12.16 -12.41 0.64
CA ASN A 352 13.60 -12.60 0.84
C ASN A 352 14.37 -11.35 1.30
N LYS A 353 13.74 -10.16 1.27
CA LYS A 353 14.30 -8.88 1.75
C LYS A 353 13.75 -8.48 3.12
N ASN A 354 13.03 -9.38 3.79
CA ASN A 354 12.33 -9.17 5.04
C ASN A 354 11.22 -8.10 4.97
N GLU A 355 10.61 -7.96 3.80
CA GLU A 355 9.50 -7.01 3.56
C GLU A 355 8.19 -7.78 3.46
N LEU A 356 7.11 -7.17 3.95
CA LEU A 356 5.80 -7.77 3.83
C LEU A 356 5.22 -7.56 2.43
N VAL A 357 4.65 -8.64 1.91
CA VAL A 357 3.98 -8.70 0.63
C VAL A 357 2.58 -9.22 0.86
N LEU A 358 1.62 -8.58 0.21
CA LEU A 358 0.24 -9.03 0.13
C LEU A 358 0.03 -9.62 -1.26
N LYS A 359 -0.27 -10.91 -1.32
CA LYS A 359 -0.62 -11.60 -2.55
C LYS A 359 -2.14 -11.75 -2.63
N VAL A 360 -2.72 -11.19 -3.67
CA VAL A 360 -4.12 -11.40 -4.03
C VAL A 360 -4.15 -12.46 -5.12
N LYS A 361 -4.97 -13.48 -4.91
CA LYS A 361 -5.27 -14.47 -5.94
C LYS A 361 -6.73 -14.37 -6.32
N GLU A 362 -6.99 -14.47 -7.61
CA GLU A 362 -8.34 -14.77 -8.05
C GLU A 362 -8.69 -16.14 -7.51
N ARG A 363 -9.78 -16.25 -6.77
CA ARG A 363 -10.35 -17.55 -6.47
C ARG A 363 -11.01 -18.04 -7.75
N SER A 364 -10.20 -18.46 -8.73
CA SER A 364 -10.61 -19.10 -9.97
C SER A 364 -11.15 -20.49 -9.64
N SER A 365 -12.30 -20.51 -9.01
CA SER A 365 -13.12 -21.69 -8.90
C SER A 365 -14.28 -21.48 -9.86
N ASN A 366 -14.07 -21.83 -11.14
CA ASN A 366 -15.17 -22.24 -12.02
C ASN A 366 -15.97 -23.43 -11.43
N LYS A 367 -15.53 -23.96 -10.28
CA LYS A 367 -16.17 -25.05 -9.58
C LYS A 367 -17.49 -24.59 -9.00
N ILE A 368 -18.49 -25.43 -9.18
CA ILE A 368 -19.82 -25.20 -8.65
C ILE A 368 -19.78 -25.41 -7.14
N ARG A 369 -20.20 -24.40 -6.38
CA ARG A 369 -20.19 -24.42 -4.91
C ARG A 369 -21.41 -25.17 -4.40
N ILE A 370 -21.21 -26.28 -3.71
CA ILE A 370 -22.28 -27.17 -3.25
C ILE A 370 -22.25 -27.28 -1.72
N ALA A 371 -23.43 -27.29 -1.11
CA ALA A 371 -23.61 -27.70 0.27
C ALA A 371 -24.31 -29.06 0.35
N VAL A 372 -23.93 -29.88 1.34
CA VAL A 372 -24.54 -31.21 1.57
C VAL A 372 -25.16 -31.25 2.96
N LEU A 373 -26.47 -31.48 3.03
CA LEU A 373 -27.24 -31.68 4.26
C LEU A 373 -27.74 -33.13 4.26
N GLY A 374 -26.94 -34.07 4.77
CA GLY A 374 -27.27 -35.47 4.56
C GLY A 374 -26.30 -36.45 5.22
N SER A 375 -26.13 -37.61 4.57
CA SER A 375 -25.46 -38.78 5.12
C SER A 375 -24.36 -39.32 4.19
N CYS A 376 -23.92 -40.56 4.45
CA CYS A 376 -22.97 -41.24 3.58
C CYS A 376 -23.51 -41.44 2.15
N TYR A 377 -24.84 -41.42 1.94
CA TYR A 377 -25.44 -41.48 0.61
C TYR A 377 -25.08 -40.23 -0.20
N SER A 378 -25.55 -39.05 0.21
CA SER A 378 -25.30 -37.82 -0.55
C SER A 378 -23.86 -37.28 -0.46
N ARG A 379 -23.10 -37.63 0.59
CA ARG A 379 -21.76 -37.06 0.82
C ARG A 379 -20.65 -37.81 0.10
N ASN A 380 -20.73 -39.14 -0.03
CA ASN A 380 -19.59 -39.94 -0.46
C ASN A 380 -19.25 -39.80 -1.95
N MET A 381 -20.18 -39.31 -2.78
CA MET A 381 -19.82 -38.89 -4.14
C MET A 381 -18.74 -37.81 -4.17
N PHE A 382 -18.58 -37.01 -3.09
CA PHE A 382 -17.53 -36.00 -2.93
C PHE A 382 -16.34 -36.48 -2.10
N ASN A 383 -15.89 -37.71 -2.35
CA ASN A 383 -14.71 -38.27 -1.72
C ASN A 383 -13.58 -38.47 -2.76
N SER A 384 -12.38 -38.00 -2.42
CA SER A 384 -11.22 -38.03 -3.32
C SER A 384 -10.51 -39.40 -3.36
N GLY A 385 -10.95 -40.40 -2.60
CA GLY A 385 -10.40 -41.76 -2.71
C GLY A 385 -10.74 -42.42 -4.05
N GLU A 386 -9.84 -43.26 -4.56
CA GLU A 386 -10.01 -43.97 -5.85
C GLU A 386 -11.30 -44.80 -5.94
N TYR A 387 -11.79 -45.28 -4.80
CA TYR A 387 -13.05 -46.01 -4.70
C TYR A 387 -14.26 -45.15 -5.07
N PHE A 388 -14.17 -43.83 -4.92
CA PHE A 388 -15.24 -42.86 -5.13
C PHE A 388 -14.97 -42.04 -6.40
N ASN A 389 -14.85 -40.71 -6.29
CA ASN A 389 -14.66 -39.78 -7.40
C ASN A 389 -13.43 -38.90 -7.14
N PRO A 390 -12.19 -39.38 -7.40
CA PRO A 390 -10.96 -38.67 -7.03
C PRO A 390 -10.90 -37.22 -7.53
N ASN A 391 -11.46 -36.99 -8.72
CA ASN A 391 -11.40 -35.72 -9.45
C ASN A 391 -12.63 -34.83 -9.22
N TYR A 392 -13.51 -35.11 -8.25
CA TYR A 392 -14.71 -34.29 -8.03
C TYR A 392 -14.36 -32.80 -7.78
N LYS A 393 -13.20 -32.56 -7.17
CA LYS A 393 -12.68 -31.23 -6.85
C LYS A 393 -12.32 -30.42 -8.07
N ASP A 394 -12.26 -31.00 -9.27
CA ASP A 394 -12.03 -30.24 -10.50
C ASP A 394 -13.30 -29.49 -10.91
N VAL A 395 -14.47 -29.97 -10.49
CA VAL A 395 -15.79 -29.47 -10.90
C VAL A 395 -16.57 -28.86 -9.73
N TYR A 396 -16.37 -29.33 -8.50
CA TYR A 396 -17.15 -28.91 -7.33
C TYR A 396 -16.29 -28.44 -6.16
N ASP A 397 -16.78 -27.42 -5.47
CA ASP A 397 -16.30 -26.98 -4.15
C ASP A 397 -17.39 -27.30 -3.12
N VAL A 398 -17.15 -28.28 -2.23
CA VAL A 398 -18.09 -28.63 -1.16
C VAL A 398 -17.86 -27.67 0.01
N VAL A 399 -18.60 -26.56 -0.01
CA VAL A 399 -18.39 -25.41 0.87
C VAL A 399 -19.02 -25.58 2.25
N PHE A 400 -19.96 -26.53 2.38
CA PHE A 400 -20.62 -26.82 3.63
C PHE A 400 -21.07 -28.28 3.67
N THR A 401 -20.96 -28.89 4.85
CA THR A 401 -21.54 -30.20 5.11
C THR A 401 -22.14 -30.20 6.50
N GLN A 402 -23.41 -30.58 6.60
CA GLN A 402 -23.99 -31.05 7.86
C GLN A 402 -24.24 -32.56 7.72
N PHE A 403 -23.43 -33.34 8.41
CA PHE A 403 -23.46 -34.79 8.34
C PHE A 403 -24.31 -35.38 9.46
N HIS A 404 -25.21 -36.29 9.10
CA HIS A 404 -26.05 -37.04 10.03
C HIS A 404 -26.94 -36.16 10.93
N SER A 405 -27.73 -35.28 10.31
CA SER A 405 -28.71 -34.43 11.02
C SER A 405 -30.12 -34.68 10.48
N SER A 406 -31.10 -34.75 11.38
CA SER A 406 -32.53 -34.88 11.09
C SER A 406 -33.14 -33.50 10.84
N VAL A 407 -34.15 -33.45 9.97
CA VAL A 407 -34.98 -32.27 9.72
C VAL A 407 -35.57 -31.71 11.02
N THR A 408 -36.18 -32.57 11.84
CA THR A 408 -36.77 -32.18 13.13
C THR A 408 -35.73 -31.60 14.08
N SER A 409 -34.54 -32.20 14.13
CA SER A 409 -33.44 -31.65 14.93
C SER A 409 -33.04 -30.27 14.43
N ALA A 410 -32.87 -30.08 13.11
CA ALA A 410 -32.35 -28.85 12.54
C ALA A 410 -33.22 -27.61 12.82
N VAL A 411 -34.54 -27.79 12.99
CA VAL A 411 -35.50 -26.70 13.24
C VAL A 411 -35.95 -26.58 14.70
N SER A 412 -35.49 -27.48 15.58
CA SER A 412 -35.83 -27.41 17.00
C SER A 412 -35.07 -26.30 17.73
N SER A 413 -35.43 -26.07 18.99
CA SER A 413 -34.69 -25.15 19.86
C SER A 413 -33.27 -25.67 20.19
N PRO A 414 -32.28 -24.77 20.40
CA PRO A 414 -30.92 -25.16 20.78
C PRO A 414 -30.84 -25.88 22.11
N VAL A 415 -29.91 -26.82 22.20
CA VAL A 415 -29.62 -27.57 23.42
C VAL A 415 -28.27 -27.14 23.98
N ASN A 416 -28.29 -26.51 25.16
CA ASN A 416 -27.07 -26.10 25.84
C ASN A 416 -26.32 -27.33 26.34
N LEU A 417 -25.10 -27.52 25.87
CA LEU A 417 -24.18 -28.54 26.37
C LEU A 417 -22.81 -27.95 26.65
N ASN A 418 -22.15 -28.54 27.65
CA ASN A 418 -20.74 -28.31 27.89
C ASN A 418 -19.90 -29.30 27.08
N TYR A 419 -19.17 -28.78 26.08
CA TYR A 419 -18.32 -29.58 25.21
C TYR A 419 -16.90 -29.80 25.76
N SER A 420 -16.56 -29.21 26.92
CA SER A 420 -15.18 -29.18 27.44
C SER A 420 -14.61 -30.55 27.82
N SER A 421 -15.46 -31.58 27.92
CA SER A 421 -15.08 -32.95 28.32
C SER A 421 -14.72 -33.90 27.17
N GLU A 422 -14.93 -33.51 25.91
CA GLU A 422 -14.79 -34.42 24.76
C GLU A 422 -13.38 -34.35 24.15
N LYS A 423 -12.49 -35.26 24.57
CA LYS A 423 -11.08 -35.32 24.12
C LYS A 423 -10.81 -36.35 23.01
N TYR A 424 -11.76 -37.22 22.69
CA TYR A 424 -11.50 -38.45 21.91
C TYR A 424 -12.14 -38.48 20.51
N ILE A 425 -12.80 -37.39 20.10
CA ILE A 425 -13.43 -37.26 18.78
C ILE A 425 -12.68 -36.23 17.94
N LYS A 426 -12.56 -36.46 16.62
CA LYS A 426 -11.92 -35.48 15.72
C LYS A 426 -12.72 -34.19 15.70
N ASP A 427 -12.04 -33.05 15.67
CA ASP A 427 -12.69 -31.73 15.67
C ASP A 427 -13.75 -31.60 14.58
N SER A 428 -13.47 -32.06 13.36
CA SER A 428 -14.40 -32.02 12.23
C SER A 428 -15.68 -32.83 12.46
N GLN A 429 -15.60 -33.96 13.16
CA GLN A 429 -16.77 -34.78 13.53
C GLN A 429 -17.55 -34.12 14.67
N LEU A 430 -16.84 -33.57 15.65
CA LEU A 430 -17.45 -32.81 16.76
C LEU A 430 -18.20 -31.59 16.27
N GLN A 431 -17.77 -30.94 15.18
CA GLN A 431 -18.51 -29.82 14.58
C GLN A 431 -19.91 -30.22 14.10
N TYR A 432 -20.10 -31.41 13.54
CA TYR A 432 -21.44 -31.87 13.14
C TYR A 432 -22.37 -32.00 14.34
N VAL A 433 -21.85 -32.55 15.44
CA VAL A 433 -22.57 -32.65 16.71
C VAL A 433 -22.87 -31.25 17.24
N LYS A 434 -21.87 -30.36 17.35
CA LYS A 434 -22.06 -28.98 17.84
C LYS A 434 -23.14 -28.22 17.06
N ARG A 435 -23.13 -28.28 15.73
CA ARG A 435 -24.15 -27.64 14.89
C ARG A 435 -25.54 -28.22 15.11
N ASP A 436 -25.64 -29.54 15.23
CA ASP A 436 -26.91 -30.20 15.52
C ASP A 436 -27.45 -29.76 16.88
N PHE A 437 -26.62 -29.46 17.86
CA PHE A 437 -27.04 -28.94 19.16
C PHE A 437 -27.34 -27.44 19.17
N GLN A 438 -26.52 -26.64 18.49
CA GLN A 438 -26.60 -25.18 18.45
C GLN A 438 -27.66 -24.65 17.49
N LYS A 439 -28.15 -25.49 16.55
CA LYS A 439 -29.21 -25.15 15.58
C LYS A 439 -28.87 -23.97 14.68
N ASN A 440 -27.58 -23.83 14.38
CA ASN A 440 -27.05 -22.74 13.57
C ASN A 440 -26.81 -23.13 12.11
N ILE A 441 -27.29 -24.30 11.67
CA ILE A 441 -27.07 -24.86 10.33
C ILE A 441 -27.43 -23.83 9.25
N PHE A 442 -28.61 -23.22 9.32
CA PHE A 442 -29.07 -22.26 8.30
C PHE A 442 -28.26 -20.96 8.32
N ASN A 443 -27.84 -20.49 9.49
CA ASN A 443 -27.02 -19.28 9.64
C ASN A 443 -25.59 -19.48 9.11
N GLU A 444 -25.03 -20.68 9.26
CA GLU A 444 -23.74 -20.99 8.67
C GLU A 444 -23.88 -21.23 7.15
N LEU A 445 -24.92 -21.93 6.74
CA LEU A 445 -25.20 -22.22 5.33
C LEU A 445 -25.42 -20.96 4.50
N SER A 446 -26.10 -19.93 5.04
CA SER A 446 -26.31 -18.66 4.35
C SER A 446 -25.00 -17.87 4.12
N ARG A 447 -23.99 -18.07 4.97
CA ARG A 447 -22.68 -17.39 4.87
C ARG A 447 -21.74 -18.02 3.87
N VAL A 448 -21.95 -19.29 3.52
CA VAL A 448 -21.04 -19.99 2.60
C VAL A 448 -21.37 -19.76 1.13
N ASN A 449 -22.47 -19.09 0.77
CA ASN A 449 -22.86 -18.78 -0.62
C ASN A 449 -22.77 -20.02 -1.55
N CYS A 450 -23.53 -21.07 -1.24
CA CYS A 450 -23.67 -22.24 -2.10
C CYS A 450 -24.59 -21.94 -3.29
N GLN A 451 -24.38 -22.65 -4.40
CA GLN A 451 -25.22 -22.57 -5.61
C GLN A 451 -26.24 -23.71 -5.68
N TYR A 452 -25.92 -24.86 -5.09
CA TYR A 452 -26.81 -26.00 -4.96
C TYR A 452 -26.74 -26.57 -3.55
N ILE A 453 -27.86 -27.14 -3.09
CA ILE A 453 -27.96 -27.86 -1.83
C ILE A 453 -28.40 -29.29 -2.13
N ILE A 454 -27.62 -30.26 -1.67
CA ILE A 454 -27.95 -31.67 -1.77
C ILE A 454 -28.49 -32.15 -0.43
N ILE A 455 -29.62 -32.84 -0.45
CA ILE A 455 -30.33 -33.33 0.73
C ILE A 455 -30.60 -34.83 0.60
N ASP A 456 -30.51 -35.56 1.72
CA ASP A 456 -31.10 -36.89 1.87
C ASP A 456 -31.77 -37.04 3.23
N PHE A 457 -32.71 -38.00 3.32
CA PHE A 457 -33.48 -38.28 4.55
C PHE A 457 -33.09 -39.61 5.21
N PHE A 458 -31.87 -40.10 4.96
CA PHE A 458 -31.41 -41.36 5.54
C PHE A 458 -31.46 -41.32 7.07
N VAL A 459 -31.06 -40.21 7.66
CA VAL A 459 -31.00 -40.02 9.11
C VAL A 459 -32.40 -40.03 9.69
N ASP A 460 -33.31 -39.24 9.10
CA ASP A 460 -34.71 -39.17 9.51
C ASP A 460 -35.41 -40.54 9.41
N ALA A 461 -35.02 -41.39 8.47
CA ALA A 461 -35.61 -42.70 8.29
C ALA A 461 -35.00 -43.80 9.17
N THR A 462 -33.74 -43.67 9.60
CA THR A 462 -32.98 -44.80 10.17
C THR A 462 -32.37 -44.56 11.55
N GLN A 463 -32.16 -43.31 11.97
CA GLN A 463 -31.48 -42.99 13.23
C GLN A 463 -32.47 -42.41 14.25
N PRO A 464 -32.37 -42.82 15.53
CA PRO A 464 -33.26 -42.31 16.58
C PRO A 464 -33.17 -40.79 16.70
N LEU A 465 -34.30 -40.18 17.06
CA LEU A 465 -34.37 -38.78 17.43
C LEU A 465 -34.45 -38.70 18.95
N ILE A 466 -33.66 -37.82 19.53
CA ILE A 466 -33.49 -37.70 20.98
C ILE A 466 -34.25 -36.46 21.42
N LYS A 467 -35.34 -36.63 22.18
CA LYS A 467 -36.11 -35.52 22.75
C LYS A 467 -35.58 -35.24 24.15
N THR A 468 -35.09 -34.02 24.39
CA THR A 468 -34.55 -33.61 25.70
C THR A 468 -35.53 -32.75 26.50
N ASN A 469 -36.49 -32.10 25.82
CA ASN A 469 -37.67 -31.43 26.38
C ASN A 469 -38.71 -31.22 25.25
N ASP A 470 -39.81 -30.52 25.49
CA ASP A 470 -40.92 -30.39 24.52
C ASP A 470 -40.56 -29.78 23.16
N ASN A 471 -39.51 -28.96 23.06
CA ASN A 471 -39.11 -28.33 21.80
C ASN A 471 -37.61 -28.50 21.47
N ASN A 472 -36.92 -29.38 22.17
CA ASN A 472 -35.51 -29.66 21.95
C ASN A 472 -35.33 -31.10 21.47
N TYR A 473 -34.91 -31.22 20.21
CA TYR A 473 -34.64 -32.50 19.58
C TYR A 473 -33.17 -32.53 19.15
N VAL A 474 -32.55 -33.70 19.22
CA VAL A 474 -31.18 -33.91 18.75
C VAL A 474 -31.15 -35.16 17.91
N SER A 475 -30.42 -35.12 16.79
CA SER A 475 -30.25 -36.29 15.94
C SER A 475 -29.42 -37.32 16.67
N GLY A 476 -29.81 -38.59 16.64
CA GLY A 476 -29.01 -39.73 17.10
C GLY A 476 -27.80 -40.02 16.20
N ASN A 477 -27.04 -38.96 15.87
CA ASN A 477 -25.91 -38.90 14.98
C ASN A 477 -24.88 -39.98 15.33
N LEU A 478 -24.24 -40.56 14.32
CA LEU A 478 -23.17 -41.55 14.47
C LEU A 478 -22.08 -41.03 15.43
N HIS A 479 -21.65 -39.79 15.24
CA HIS A 479 -20.60 -39.16 16.02
C HIS A 479 -21.05 -38.81 17.44
N LEU A 480 -22.34 -38.56 17.68
CA LEU A 480 -22.85 -38.33 19.03
C LEU A 480 -22.64 -39.57 19.92
N ARG A 481 -22.75 -40.77 19.34
CA ARG A 481 -22.52 -42.05 20.05
C ARG A 481 -21.06 -42.25 20.48
N GLU A 482 -20.13 -41.55 19.84
CA GLU A 482 -18.70 -41.60 20.15
C GLU A 482 -18.34 -40.62 21.30
N THR A 483 -19.27 -39.75 21.70
CA THR A 483 -19.08 -38.76 22.77
C THR A 483 -19.63 -39.25 24.12
N LYS A 484 -19.23 -38.57 25.21
CA LYS A 484 -19.85 -38.77 26.55
C LYS A 484 -21.08 -37.89 26.79
N LEU A 485 -21.47 -37.06 25.82
CA LEU A 485 -22.56 -36.08 25.96
C LEU A 485 -23.92 -36.72 26.32
N LEU A 486 -24.20 -37.93 25.80
CA LEU A 486 -25.42 -38.67 26.14
C LEU A 486 -25.50 -39.03 27.63
N LYS A 487 -24.36 -39.13 28.33
CA LYS A 487 -24.34 -39.43 29.78
C LYS A 487 -24.73 -38.25 30.65
N CYS A 488 -24.79 -37.05 30.08
CA CYS A 488 -25.14 -35.83 30.81
C CYS A 488 -26.65 -35.67 31.03
N TRP A 489 -27.48 -36.46 30.35
CA TRP A 489 -28.93 -36.43 30.52
C TRP A 489 -29.41 -37.65 31.31
N LYS A 490 -30.35 -37.41 32.24
CA LYS A 490 -30.94 -38.45 33.09
C LYS A 490 -32.27 -38.96 32.54
N ASP A 491 -33.06 -38.07 31.91
CA ASP A 491 -34.37 -38.37 31.36
C ASP A 491 -34.37 -37.98 29.88
N ILE A 492 -34.31 -38.97 29.00
CA ILE A 492 -34.22 -38.77 27.55
C ILE A 492 -35.19 -39.71 26.85
N ASP A 493 -36.04 -39.16 26.00
CA ASP A 493 -36.94 -39.95 25.18
C ASP A 493 -36.29 -40.23 23.81
N PHE A 494 -36.13 -41.51 23.51
CA PHE A 494 -35.68 -41.97 22.19
C PHE A 494 -36.87 -42.27 21.30
N ILE A 495 -37.12 -41.38 20.34
CA ILE A 495 -38.12 -41.59 19.30
C ILE A 495 -37.48 -42.46 18.22
N ARG A 496 -38.00 -43.69 18.03
CA ARG A 496 -37.61 -44.58 16.94
C ARG A 496 -38.50 -44.34 15.72
N GLN A 497 -37.91 -44.48 14.53
CA GLN A 497 -38.45 -44.01 13.25
C GLN A 497 -39.33 -45.06 12.59
N VAL A 498 -39.00 -46.35 12.80
CA VAL A 498 -39.62 -47.46 12.08
C VAL A 498 -41.11 -47.52 12.39
N GLU A 499 -41.93 -47.27 11.37
CA GLU A 499 -43.41 -47.31 11.43
C GLU A 499 -44.00 -46.37 12.51
N ASN A 500 -43.34 -45.25 12.78
CA ASN A 500 -43.80 -44.27 13.76
C ASN A 500 -44.59 -43.13 13.08
N GLU A 501 -45.92 -43.24 13.08
CA GLU A 501 -46.80 -42.27 12.43
C GLU A 501 -46.80 -40.91 13.15
N GLU A 502 -46.69 -40.87 14.48
CA GLU A 502 -46.59 -39.63 15.25
C GLU A 502 -45.32 -38.85 14.84
N TYR A 503 -44.19 -39.55 14.74
CA TYR A 503 -42.95 -38.96 14.26
C TYR A 503 -43.07 -38.49 12.80
N PHE A 504 -43.73 -39.26 11.93
CA PHE A 504 -43.94 -38.84 10.54
C PHE A 504 -44.81 -37.57 10.45
N ILE A 505 -45.85 -37.43 11.28
CA ILE A 505 -46.65 -36.21 11.37
C ILE A 505 -45.78 -35.03 11.76
N LYS A 506 -45.01 -35.16 12.85
CA LYS A 506 -44.09 -34.12 13.30
C LYS A 506 -43.03 -33.75 12.25
N TRP A 507 -42.44 -34.76 11.60
CA TRP A 507 -41.44 -34.54 10.55
C TRP A 507 -42.00 -33.71 9.38
N LYS A 508 -43.27 -33.93 8.98
CA LYS A 508 -43.91 -33.12 7.93
C LYS A 508 -44.08 -31.65 8.33
N GLU A 509 -44.41 -31.38 9.59
CA GLU A 509 -44.53 -30.00 10.11
C GLU A 509 -43.17 -29.32 10.12
N ASP A 510 -42.16 -30.00 10.67
CA ASP A 510 -40.80 -29.50 10.76
C ASP A 510 -40.15 -29.32 9.37
N LEU A 511 -40.52 -30.17 8.40
CA LEU A 511 -40.06 -30.08 7.02
C LEU A 511 -40.44 -28.74 6.38
N ASN A 512 -41.63 -28.21 6.68
CA ASN A 512 -42.05 -26.92 6.14
C ASN A 512 -41.15 -25.79 6.65
N ILE A 513 -40.87 -25.78 7.96
CA ILE A 513 -39.96 -24.80 8.57
C ILE A 513 -38.55 -24.96 8.00
N TYR A 514 -38.11 -26.20 7.81
CA TYR A 514 -36.79 -26.51 7.25
C TYR A 514 -36.64 -25.96 5.83
N MET A 515 -37.64 -26.21 4.98
CA MET A 515 -37.63 -25.75 3.58
C MET A 515 -37.85 -24.24 3.45
N ASP A 516 -38.59 -23.61 4.35
CA ASP A 516 -38.70 -22.15 4.43
C ASP A 516 -37.35 -21.49 4.74
N ASN A 517 -36.50 -22.14 5.53
CA ASN A 517 -35.14 -21.64 5.79
C ASN A 517 -34.18 -21.89 4.62
N ILE A 518 -34.25 -23.06 3.98
CA ILE A 518 -33.39 -23.40 2.84
C ILE A 518 -33.72 -22.58 1.59
N SER A 519 -35.00 -22.40 1.29
CA SER A 519 -35.46 -21.67 0.09
C SER A 519 -35.08 -20.19 0.08
N LYS A 520 -34.79 -19.61 1.26
CA LYS A 520 -34.22 -18.26 1.40
C LYS A 520 -32.75 -18.18 0.99
N ILE A 521 -32.05 -19.32 0.94
CA ILE A 521 -30.62 -19.43 0.63
C ILE A 521 -30.42 -19.75 -0.85
N VAL A 522 -31.15 -20.74 -1.38
CA VAL A 522 -31.17 -21.09 -2.81
C VAL A 522 -32.60 -21.36 -3.27
N PRO A 523 -32.95 -21.06 -4.53
CA PRO A 523 -34.29 -21.36 -5.05
C PRO A 523 -34.52 -22.89 -5.13
N LEU A 524 -35.78 -23.33 -5.12
CA LEU A 524 -36.14 -24.77 -5.03
C LEU A 524 -35.52 -25.61 -6.15
N GLU A 525 -35.36 -25.04 -7.34
CA GLU A 525 -34.77 -25.68 -8.51
C GLU A 525 -33.27 -25.99 -8.31
N LYS A 526 -32.63 -25.37 -7.31
CA LYS A 526 -31.23 -25.59 -6.95
C LYS A 526 -31.06 -26.54 -5.76
N ILE A 527 -32.15 -27.09 -5.25
CA ILE A 527 -32.14 -28.16 -4.26
C ILE A 527 -32.20 -29.50 -5.01
N ILE A 528 -31.42 -30.48 -4.55
CA ILE A 528 -31.34 -31.81 -5.14
C ILE A 528 -31.55 -32.85 -4.03
N LEU A 529 -32.63 -33.63 -4.13
CA LEU A 529 -32.85 -34.80 -3.29
C LEU A 529 -32.07 -35.99 -3.85
N VAL A 530 -31.29 -36.64 -3.00
CA VAL A 530 -30.74 -37.98 -3.27
C VAL A 530 -31.64 -39.01 -2.62
N LYS A 531 -32.36 -39.79 -3.44
CA LYS A 531 -33.13 -40.93 -2.95
C LYS A 531 -32.21 -42.15 -2.88
N GLY A 532 -32.10 -42.74 -1.69
CA GLY A 532 -31.37 -43.99 -1.49
C GLY A 532 -32.27 -45.06 -0.86
N ARG A 533 -31.72 -46.27 -0.73
CA ARG A 533 -32.28 -47.37 0.05
C ARG A 533 -31.15 -48.23 0.60
N SER A 534 -31.40 -49.03 1.62
CA SER A 534 -30.49 -50.11 2.04
C SER A 534 -30.49 -51.24 1.03
N ALA A 535 -29.32 -51.82 0.76
CA ALA A 535 -29.14 -52.86 -0.25
C ALA A 535 -29.76 -54.20 0.20
N TYR A 536 -30.30 -54.95 -0.77
CA TYR A 536 -30.80 -56.32 -0.57
C TYR A 536 -29.77 -57.40 -0.92
N ALA A 537 -28.61 -57.00 -1.43
CA ALA A 537 -27.49 -57.89 -1.74
C ALA A 537 -26.15 -57.19 -1.49
N TYR A 538 -25.09 -57.98 -1.29
CA TYR A 538 -23.74 -57.49 -1.02
C TYR A 538 -22.67 -58.36 -1.70
N LYS A 539 -21.51 -57.76 -2.02
CA LYS A 539 -20.27 -58.45 -2.37
C LYS A 539 -19.53 -58.83 -1.09
N ASP A 540 -19.14 -60.09 -0.94
CA ASP A 540 -18.30 -60.53 0.18
C ASP A 540 -16.83 -60.12 0.01
N LYS A 541 -15.97 -60.48 0.97
CA LYS A 541 -14.53 -60.19 0.94
C LYS A 541 -13.79 -60.75 -0.28
N PHE A 542 -14.35 -61.78 -0.93
CA PHE A 542 -13.81 -62.41 -2.14
C PHE A 542 -14.42 -61.82 -3.42
N GLY A 543 -15.43 -60.96 -3.31
CA GLY A 543 -16.13 -60.33 -4.43
C GLY A 543 -17.37 -61.10 -4.90
N ASN A 544 -17.76 -62.19 -4.22
CA ASN A 544 -18.95 -62.96 -4.60
C ASN A 544 -20.22 -62.26 -4.12
N ARG A 545 -21.27 -62.26 -4.95
CA ARG A 545 -22.57 -61.66 -4.62
C ARG A 545 -23.40 -62.60 -3.73
N HIS A 546 -23.95 -62.05 -2.65
CA HIS A 546 -24.86 -62.74 -1.74
C HIS A 546 -26.13 -61.90 -1.54
N ASN A 547 -27.29 -62.55 -1.45
CA ASN A 547 -28.52 -61.89 -1.00
C ASN A 547 -28.55 -61.81 0.53
N VAL A 548 -29.18 -60.76 1.06
CA VAL A 548 -29.38 -60.60 2.51
C VAL A 548 -30.37 -61.66 3.01
N LYS A 549 -29.94 -62.50 3.95
CA LYS A 549 -30.76 -63.62 4.46
C LYS A 549 -32.02 -63.18 5.22
N ASN A 550 -31.96 -62.04 5.93
CA ASN A 550 -33.09 -61.51 6.69
C ASN A 550 -33.19 -59.98 6.52
N PRO A 551 -33.80 -59.50 5.43
CA PRO A 551 -33.83 -58.08 5.10
C PRO A 551 -34.95 -57.31 5.82
N LYS A 552 -35.63 -57.89 6.83
CA LYS A 552 -36.84 -57.30 7.45
C LYS A 552 -36.65 -55.84 7.86
N LEU A 553 -35.57 -55.55 8.58
CA LEU A 553 -35.26 -54.18 9.02
C LEU A 553 -35.02 -53.24 7.83
N SER A 554 -34.26 -53.69 6.83
CA SER A 554 -34.00 -52.93 5.60
C SER A 554 -35.28 -52.65 4.82
N ILE A 555 -36.20 -53.62 4.73
CA ILE A 555 -37.51 -53.43 4.10
C ILE A 555 -38.30 -52.35 4.83
N GLN A 556 -38.38 -52.40 6.17
CA GLN A 556 -39.12 -51.43 6.96
C GLN A 556 -38.51 -50.02 6.86
N GLN A 557 -37.19 -49.90 6.94
CA GLN A 557 -36.47 -48.63 6.78
C GLN A 557 -36.65 -48.05 5.39
N ASN A 558 -36.51 -48.88 4.34
CA ASN A 558 -36.68 -48.45 2.96
C ASN A 558 -38.12 -47.99 2.69
N TYR A 559 -39.12 -48.70 3.23
CA TYR A 559 -40.52 -48.30 3.12
C TYR A 559 -40.77 -46.94 3.76
N PHE A 560 -40.29 -46.72 4.99
CA PHE A 560 -40.48 -45.46 5.69
C PHE A 560 -39.72 -44.31 5.01
N TRP A 561 -38.50 -44.55 4.56
CA TRP A 561 -37.71 -43.58 3.80
C TRP A 561 -38.42 -43.19 2.49
N GLU A 562 -38.96 -44.16 1.75
CA GLU A 562 -39.68 -43.88 0.51
C GLU A 562 -40.96 -43.08 0.76
N ARG A 563 -41.67 -43.34 1.88
CA ARG A 563 -42.80 -42.48 2.31
C ARG A 563 -42.36 -41.03 2.53
N MET A 564 -41.23 -40.79 3.18
CA MET A 564 -40.66 -39.45 3.37
C MET A 564 -40.28 -38.79 2.05
N ASN A 565 -39.56 -39.50 1.18
CA ASN A 565 -39.17 -39.01 -0.15
C ASN A 565 -40.40 -38.60 -0.97
N ASN A 566 -41.42 -39.46 -1.00
CA ASN A 566 -42.66 -39.20 -1.75
C ASN A 566 -43.43 -38.00 -1.19
N HIS A 567 -43.50 -37.86 0.14
CA HIS A 567 -44.12 -36.68 0.75
C HIS A 567 -43.35 -35.41 0.38
N PHE A 568 -42.03 -35.43 0.50
CA PHE A 568 -41.17 -34.29 0.16
C PHE A 568 -41.34 -33.86 -1.30
N LEU A 569 -41.29 -34.79 -2.25
CA LEU A 569 -41.44 -34.48 -3.68
C LEU A 569 -42.84 -34.01 -4.03
N LYS A 570 -43.87 -34.50 -3.34
CA LYS A 570 -45.25 -34.00 -3.48
C LYS A 570 -45.36 -32.54 -3.01
N SER A 571 -44.73 -32.21 -1.88
CA SER A 571 -44.77 -30.87 -1.28
C SER A 571 -43.88 -29.86 -2.01
N TYR A 572 -42.75 -30.32 -2.59
CA TYR A 572 -41.74 -29.48 -3.25
C TYR A 572 -41.41 -29.97 -4.67
N PRO A 573 -42.36 -29.92 -5.62
CA PRO A 573 -42.22 -30.55 -6.95
C PRO A 573 -41.14 -29.93 -7.85
N ARG A 574 -40.59 -28.77 -7.50
CA ARG A 574 -39.51 -28.10 -8.25
C ARG A 574 -38.10 -28.56 -7.83
N VAL A 575 -38.01 -29.33 -6.74
CA VAL A 575 -36.75 -29.94 -6.31
C VAL A 575 -36.32 -31.01 -7.30
N LYS A 576 -35.03 -31.07 -7.61
CA LYS A 576 -34.47 -32.08 -8.52
C LYS A 576 -34.16 -33.37 -7.79
N VAL A 577 -34.07 -34.47 -8.52
CA VAL A 577 -33.92 -35.80 -7.93
C VAL A 577 -32.77 -36.56 -8.58
N ILE A 578 -31.90 -37.11 -7.74
CA ILE A 578 -31.02 -38.22 -8.07
C ILE A 578 -31.64 -39.46 -7.42
N ASP A 579 -32.29 -40.31 -8.22
CA ASP A 579 -32.89 -41.53 -7.71
C ASP A 579 -31.84 -42.65 -7.75
N MET A 580 -31.38 -43.15 -6.61
CA MET A 580 -30.44 -44.28 -6.54
C MET A 580 -31.09 -45.52 -5.93
N THR A 581 -32.39 -45.68 -6.17
CA THR A 581 -33.19 -46.70 -5.51
C THR A 581 -33.31 -47.99 -6.34
N GLU A 582 -32.59 -48.15 -7.44
CA GLU A 582 -32.68 -49.38 -8.23
C GLU A 582 -32.11 -50.61 -7.50
N ASP A 583 -32.80 -51.75 -7.56
CA ASP A 583 -32.44 -52.95 -6.77
C ASP A 583 -31.16 -53.68 -7.22
N PHE A 584 -30.58 -53.26 -8.36
CA PHE A 584 -29.31 -53.83 -8.82
C PHE A 584 -28.10 -53.26 -8.08
N TRP A 585 -28.26 -52.16 -7.33
CA TRP A 585 -27.19 -51.64 -6.49
C TRP A 585 -26.92 -52.59 -5.32
N ILE A 586 -25.65 -52.88 -5.07
CA ILE A 586 -25.22 -53.85 -4.06
C ILE A 586 -24.19 -53.24 -3.11
N ALA A 587 -24.30 -53.63 -1.84
CA ALA A 587 -23.31 -53.29 -0.83
C ALA A 587 -21.96 -53.98 -1.10
N ASP A 588 -20.88 -53.45 -0.55
CA ASP A 588 -19.55 -53.99 -0.75
C ASP A 588 -18.80 -54.15 0.58
N PHE A 589 -18.37 -55.38 0.87
CA PHE A 589 -17.55 -55.66 2.05
C PHE A 589 -16.23 -54.88 2.04
N LYS A 590 -15.68 -54.58 0.86
CA LYS A 590 -14.41 -53.84 0.69
C LYS A 590 -14.60 -52.32 0.73
N HIS A 591 -15.79 -51.82 1.04
CA HIS A 591 -16.04 -50.39 1.12
C HIS A 591 -15.08 -49.71 2.13
N PRO A 592 -14.47 -48.55 1.80
CA PRO A 592 -13.46 -47.91 2.66
C PRO A 592 -13.91 -47.54 4.07
N PHE A 593 -15.23 -47.42 4.30
CA PHE A 593 -15.83 -47.12 5.60
C PHE A 593 -16.43 -48.34 6.31
N GLY A 594 -16.02 -49.54 5.89
CA GLY A 594 -16.45 -50.82 6.49
C GLY A 594 -17.68 -51.43 5.83
N ALA A 595 -17.92 -52.71 6.11
CA ALA A 595 -19.02 -53.47 5.52
C ALA A 595 -20.37 -53.09 6.17
N SER A 596 -21.31 -52.61 5.37
CA SER A 596 -22.69 -52.33 5.79
C SER A 596 -23.63 -52.35 4.59
N LEU A 597 -24.93 -52.62 4.80
CA LEU A 597 -25.94 -52.62 3.72
C LEU A 597 -26.23 -51.23 3.17
N VAL A 598 -25.65 -50.18 3.76
CA VAL A 598 -25.72 -48.79 3.28
C VAL A 598 -24.42 -48.34 2.60
N HIS A 599 -23.42 -49.23 2.52
CA HIS A 599 -22.11 -48.95 1.93
C HIS A 599 -22.00 -49.71 0.60
N TYR A 600 -22.36 -49.01 -0.47
CA TYR A 600 -22.46 -49.55 -1.82
C TYR A 600 -21.10 -49.76 -2.49
N SER A 601 -21.11 -50.53 -3.59
CA SER A 601 -19.95 -50.70 -4.44
C SER A 601 -19.50 -49.39 -5.12
N SER A 602 -18.25 -49.33 -5.59
CA SER A 602 -17.66 -48.13 -6.24
C SER A 602 -18.53 -47.56 -7.38
N GLU A 603 -19.18 -48.44 -8.13
CA GLU A 603 -20.03 -48.07 -9.27
C GLU A 603 -21.23 -47.19 -8.87
N PHE A 604 -21.77 -47.39 -7.66
CA PHE A 604 -22.88 -46.60 -7.14
C PHE A 604 -22.51 -45.11 -7.03
N TYR A 605 -21.39 -44.81 -6.37
CA TYR A 605 -20.98 -43.42 -6.11
C TYR A 605 -20.50 -42.70 -7.38
N LYS A 606 -19.97 -43.45 -8.35
CA LYS A 606 -19.61 -42.93 -9.67
C LYS A 606 -20.86 -42.58 -10.48
N GLU A 607 -21.88 -43.44 -10.43
CA GLU A 607 -23.14 -43.17 -11.12
C GLU A 607 -23.92 -42.03 -10.46
N GLU A 608 -23.95 -41.98 -9.12
CA GLU A 608 -24.54 -40.87 -8.37
C GLU A 608 -23.92 -39.52 -8.77
N PHE A 609 -22.59 -39.46 -8.85
CA PHE A 609 -21.85 -38.29 -9.32
C PHE A 609 -22.15 -37.95 -10.79
N ASN A 610 -22.26 -38.95 -11.66
CA ASN A 610 -22.66 -38.75 -13.06
C ASN A 610 -24.07 -38.16 -13.19
N ARG A 611 -25.02 -38.61 -12.37
CA ARG A 611 -26.39 -38.07 -12.34
C ARG A 611 -26.41 -36.63 -11.84
N LEU A 612 -25.62 -36.31 -10.82
CA LEU A 612 -25.40 -34.93 -10.37
C LEU A 612 -24.87 -34.03 -11.50
N ASN A 613 -23.81 -34.49 -12.19
CA ASN A 613 -23.22 -33.77 -13.32
C ASN A 613 -24.25 -33.49 -14.43
N LYS A 614 -25.06 -34.48 -14.79
CA LYS A 614 -26.12 -34.32 -15.79
C LYS A 614 -27.15 -33.26 -15.38
N ILE A 615 -27.56 -33.26 -14.11
CA ILE A 615 -28.50 -32.27 -13.57
C ILE A 615 -27.92 -30.85 -13.67
N ILE A 616 -26.70 -30.66 -13.16
CA ILE A 616 -26.08 -29.33 -13.11
C ILE A 616 -25.71 -28.83 -14.50
N LEU A 617 -25.25 -29.70 -15.40
CA LEU A 617 -24.96 -29.32 -16.77
C LEU A 617 -26.21 -28.83 -17.50
N LYS A 618 -27.35 -29.51 -17.35
CA LYS A 618 -28.63 -29.05 -17.93
C LYS A 618 -29.01 -27.66 -17.44
N ASP A 619 -28.83 -27.40 -16.15
CA ASP A 619 -29.07 -26.08 -15.57
C ASP A 619 -28.17 -25.00 -16.14
N LEU A 620 -26.88 -25.29 -16.29
CA LEU A 620 -25.93 -24.32 -16.82
C LEU A 620 -26.20 -24.01 -18.29
N LEU A 621 -26.66 -24.99 -19.06
CA LEU A 621 -27.04 -24.81 -20.46
C LEU A 621 -28.36 -24.05 -20.62
N ALA A 622 -29.32 -24.22 -19.72
CA ALA A 622 -30.59 -23.50 -19.76
C ALA A 622 -30.48 -22.01 -19.36
N ASN A 623 -29.38 -21.61 -18.71
CA ASN A 623 -29.12 -20.23 -18.27
C ASN A 623 -28.11 -19.49 -19.17
N LYS A 624 -27.70 -20.09 -20.29
CA LYS A 624 -27.00 -19.43 -21.40
C LYS A 624 -28.01 -19.06 -22.48
#